data_AF-A0A534TYK6-F1
#
_entry.id   AF-A0A534TYK6-F1
#
_cell.length_a   1.000
_cell.length_b   1.000
_cell.length_c   1.000
_cell.angle_alpha   90.00
_cell.angle_beta   90.00
_cell.angle_gamma   90.00
#
_symmetry.space_group_name_H-M   'P 1'
#
loop_
_entity.id
_entity.type
_entity.pdbx_description
1 polymer ?
#
loop_
_entity_poly.entity_id
_entity_poly.type
_entity_poly.pdbx_seq_one_letter_code
_entity_poly.pdbx_strand_id
1 'polypeptide(L)'
;AISRFGSATDTIARFALRRVSMTPGKDVTLVQVGSGPERLSAALTGRVTAAVINPPSSFIAEKKGLAVIADVAQMGLVFQHTGAATTRKFIKEHADTVRRYVRSHVEAVHKMWTDKEATIKALGRYMGSGLDREILQKSYENVMTEAFYPKKQYPSIEGLKTVLDDAAERDPRAKTAKPEQFVDMTFIRELDQSGFIDGLYKKK
;
A
#
# COMPACT_ATOMS: atom_id res chain seq x y z
N ALA A 1 7.09 -7.40 -14.77
CA ALA A 1 7.35 -5.95 -14.69
C ALA A 1 7.10 -5.41 -13.29
N ILE A 2 7.95 -4.48 -12.88
CA ILE A 2 7.93 -3.77 -11.60
C ILE A 2 8.01 -2.26 -11.86
N SER A 3 7.68 -1.44 -10.86
CA SER A 3 7.74 0.01 -11.02
C SER A 3 9.17 0.52 -11.05
N ARG A 4 10.00 0.07 -10.12
CA ARG A 4 11.45 0.26 -10.12
C ARG A 4 12.14 -0.70 -9.16
N PHE A 5 13.42 -0.96 -9.38
CA PHE A 5 14.23 -1.71 -8.42
C PHE A 5 14.23 -1.01 -7.05
N GLY A 6 14.14 -1.79 -5.97
CA GLY A 6 14.03 -1.24 -4.61
C GLY A 6 12.64 -0.79 -4.18
N SER A 7 11.65 -0.75 -5.08
CA SER A 7 10.28 -0.38 -4.70
C SER A 7 9.48 -1.54 -4.11
N ALA A 8 8.34 -1.24 -3.49
CA ALA A 8 7.40 -2.25 -3.00
C ALA A 8 7.03 -3.30 -4.07
N THR A 9 6.91 -2.91 -5.34
CA THR A 9 6.55 -3.84 -6.42
C THR A 9 7.69 -4.78 -6.80
N ASP A 10 8.95 -4.37 -6.58
CA ASP A 10 10.13 -5.25 -6.69
C ASP A 10 10.10 -6.30 -5.56
N THR A 11 9.92 -5.86 -4.32
CA THR A 11 9.77 -6.72 -3.14
C THR A 11 8.65 -7.75 -3.32
N ILE A 12 7.46 -7.29 -3.73
CA ILE A 12 6.30 -8.13 -3.98
C ILE A 12 6.58 -9.17 -5.07
N ALA A 13 7.18 -8.78 -6.20
CA ALA A 13 7.53 -9.69 -7.27
C ALA A 13 8.50 -10.79 -6.79
N ARG A 14 9.55 -10.40 -6.06
CA ARG A 14 10.54 -11.33 -5.53
C ARG A 14 9.95 -12.28 -4.50
N PHE A 15 9.07 -11.78 -3.62
CA PHE A 15 8.34 -12.62 -2.68
C PHE A 15 7.49 -13.67 -3.40
N ALA A 16 6.68 -13.27 -4.40
CA ALA A 16 5.84 -14.19 -5.15
C ALA A 16 6.67 -15.25 -5.88
N LEU A 17 7.77 -14.85 -6.54
CA LEU A 17 8.65 -15.76 -7.26
C LEU A 17 9.31 -16.79 -6.32
N ARG A 18 9.80 -16.37 -5.14
CA ARG A 18 10.35 -17.28 -4.14
C ARG A 18 9.33 -18.33 -3.67
N ARG A 19 8.06 -17.95 -3.51
CA ARG A 19 6.98 -18.88 -3.10
C ARG A 19 6.72 -19.99 -4.12
N VAL A 20 7.02 -19.74 -5.39
CA VAL A 20 6.91 -20.73 -6.48
C VAL A 20 8.28 -21.27 -6.90
N SER A 21 9.30 -21.14 -6.05
CA SER A 21 10.67 -21.64 -6.30
C SER A 21 11.34 -21.09 -7.57
N MET A 22 10.94 -19.90 -8.02
CA MET A 22 11.58 -19.19 -9.13
C MET A 22 12.57 -18.14 -8.64
N THR A 23 13.69 -18.02 -9.34
CA THR A 23 14.80 -17.13 -9.01
C THR A 23 14.87 -15.96 -10.00
N PRO A 24 14.67 -14.71 -9.54
CA PRO A 24 14.89 -13.52 -10.38
C PRO A 24 16.33 -13.47 -10.90
N GLY A 25 16.52 -13.19 -12.19
CA GLY A 25 17.83 -13.16 -12.85
C GLY A 25 18.30 -14.52 -13.38
N LYS A 26 17.61 -15.61 -13.04
CA LYS A 26 17.84 -16.95 -13.59
C LYS A 26 16.61 -17.46 -14.34
N ASP A 27 15.49 -17.57 -13.64
CA ASP A 27 14.24 -18.12 -14.19
C ASP A 27 13.32 -17.01 -14.73
N VAL A 28 13.45 -15.78 -14.22
CA VAL A 28 12.65 -14.61 -14.64
C VAL A 28 13.50 -13.34 -14.70
N THR A 29 13.34 -12.56 -15.75
CA THR A 29 13.93 -11.22 -15.87
C THR A 29 12.97 -10.16 -15.32
N LEU A 30 13.41 -9.38 -14.33
CA LEU A 30 12.63 -8.25 -13.82
C LEU A 30 12.85 -7.01 -14.70
N VAL A 31 11.75 -6.48 -15.26
CA VAL A 31 11.76 -5.28 -16.11
C VAL A 31 11.16 -4.10 -15.35
N GLN A 32 11.91 -3.00 -15.24
CA GLN A 32 11.44 -1.73 -14.69
C GLN A 32 10.65 -0.97 -15.76
N VAL A 33 9.37 -0.73 -15.49
CA VAL A 33 8.44 -0.08 -16.46
C VAL A 33 7.86 1.23 -15.93
N GLY A 34 7.72 1.38 -14.61
CA GLY A 34 7.18 2.60 -14.00
C GLY A 34 5.78 2.42 -13.39
N SER A 35 4.86 3.33 -13.72
CA SER A 35 3.55 3.44 -13.08
C SER A 35 2.66 2.20 -13.27
N GLY A 36 1.55 2.13 -12.52
CA GLY A 36 0.54 1.08 -12.69
C GLY A 36 -0.03 1.00 -14.11
N PRO A 37 -0.49 2.12 -14.71
CA PRO A 37 -0.98 2.14 -16.09
C PRO A 37 0.06 1.72 -17.14
N GLU A 38 1.31 2.15 -17.00
CA GLU A 38 2.39 1.75 -17.92
C GLU A 38 2.67 0.25 -17.85
N ARG A 39 2.68 -0.31 -16.63
CA ARG A 39 2.83 -1.76 -16.41
C ARG A 39 1.67 -2.56 -16.98
N LEU A 40 0.44 -2.07 -16.83
CA LEU A 40 -0.73 -2.68 -17.45
C LEU A 40 -0.62 -2.67 -18.98
N SER A 41 -0.24 -1.53 -19.57
CA SER A 41 -0.04 -1.40 -21.02
C SER A 41 1.04 -2.37 -21.52
N ALA A 42 2.17 -2.48 -20.81
CA ALA A 42 3.23 -3.41 -21.16
C ALA A 42 2.78 -4.88 -21.11
N ALA A 43 1.91 -5.25 -20.15
CA ALA A 43 1.36 -6.61 -20.07
C ALA A 43 0.37 -6.88 -21.20
N LEU A 44 -0.55 -5.94 -21.48
CA LEU A 44 -1.54 -6.06 -22.57
C LEU A 44 -0.89 -6.17 -23.96
N THR A 45 0.22 -5.47 -24.18
CA THR A 45 0.94 -5.46 -25.46
C THR A 45 1.90 -6.64 -25.61
N GLY A 46 1.99 -7.53 -24.61
CA GLY A 46 2.93 -8.65 -24.62
C GLY A 46 4.40 -8.26 -24.44
N ARG A 47 4.71 -6.97 -24.19
CA ARG A 47 6.08 -6.52 -23.92
C ARG A 47 6.65 -7.16 -22.64
N VAL A 48 5.78 -7.54 -21.70
CA VAL A 48 6.12 -8.34 -20.52
C VAL A 48 5.08 -9.44 -20.31
N THR A 49 5.52 -10.62 -19.87
CA THR A 49 4.64 -11.77 -19.62
C THR A 49 3.71 -11.57 -18.43
N ALA A 50 4.20 -10.88 -17.38
CA ALA A 50 3.44 -10.60 -16.17
C ALA A 50 3.88 -9.27 -15.56
N ALA A 51 3.01 -8.65 -14.78
CA ALA A 51 3.29 -7.42 -14.05
C ALA A 51 2.68 -7.45 -12.65
N VAL A 52 3.38 -6.89 -11.67
CA VAL A 52 2.76 -6.57 -10.39
C VAL A 52 1.85 -5.38 -10.63
N ILE A 53 0.55 -5.53 -10.40
CA ILE A 53 -0.45 -4.48 -10.67
C ILE A 53 -1.37 -4.37 -9.46
N ASN A 54 -1.58 -3.14 -8.99
CA ASN A 54 -2.54 -2.82 -7.94
C ASN A 54 -3.80 -2.16 -8.54
N PRO A 55 -4.93 -2.12 -7.81
CA PRO A 55 -6.08 -1.33 -8.20
C PRO A 55 -5.70 0.14 -8.44
N PRO A 56 -6.30 0.80 -9.44
CA PRO A 56 -7.44 0.33 -10.25
C PRO A 56 -7.00 -0.52 -11.44
N SER A 57 -5.70 -0.53 -11.76
CA SER A 57 -5.16 -1.16 -12.97
C SER A 57 -5.36 -2.67 -12.99
N SER A 58 -5.42 -3.33 -11.83
CA SER A 58 -5.69 -4.78 -11.76
C SER A 58 -7.09 -5.12 -12.28
N PHE A 59 -8.11 -4.37 -11.84
CA PHE A 59 -9.49 -4.59 -12.30
C PHE A 59 -9.67 -4.23 -13.78
N ILE A 60 -8.92 -3.25 -14.29
CA ILE A 60 -8.88 -2.98 -15.73
C ILE A 60 -8.23 -4.16 -16.48
N ALA A 61 -7.16 -4.75 -15.93
CA ALA A 61 -6.51 -5.92 -16.50
C ALA A 61 -7.46 -7.11 -16.62
N GLU A 62 -8.17 -7.43 -15.53
CA GLU A 62 -9.16 -8.51 -15.47
C GLU A 62 -10.30 -8.27 -16.48
N LYS A 63 -10.83 -7.04 -16.55
CA LYS A 63 -11.85 -6.66 -17.54
C LYS A 63 -11.35 -6.81 -18.99
N LYS A 64 -10.04 -6.71 -19.21
CA LYS A 64 -9.39 -6.93 -20.52
C LYS A 64 -8.91 -8.37 -20.72
N GLY A 65 -9.30 -9.30 -19.86
CA GLY A 65 -9.03 -10.73 -20.01
C GLY A 65 -7.69 -11.22 -19.47
N LEU A 66 -6.93 -10.38 -18.74
CA LEU A 66 -5.74 -10.87 -18.02
C LEU A 66 -6.16 -11.64 -16.77
N ALA A 67 -5.43 -12.71 -16.47
CA ALA A 67 -5.63 -13.50 -15.27
C ALA A 67 -4.74 -13.05 -14.11
N VAL A 68 -5.27 -13.11 -12.88
CA VAL A 68 -4.47 -12.98 -11.66
C VAL A 68 -3.75 -14.31 -11.42
N ILE A 69 -2.43 -14.31 -11.57
CA ILE A 69 -1.59 -15.52 -11.39
C ILE A 69 -1.04 -15.65 -9.96
N ALA A 70 -1.06 -14.57 -9.18
CA ALA A 70 -0.60 -14.55 -7.80
C ALA A 70 -1.25 -13.39 -7.04
N ASP A 71 -2.00 -13.71 -5.98
CA ASP A 71 -2.43 -12.74 -4.98
C ASP A 71 -1.50 -12.86 -3.77
N VAL A 72 -0.58 -11.92 -3.61
CA VAL A 72 0.42 -11.97 -2.55
C VAL A 72 -0.16 -11.80 -1.14
N ALA A 73 -1.31 -11.13 -1.01
CA ALA A 73 -1.99 -11.03 0.28
C ALA A 73 -2.54 -12.40 0.68
N GLN A 74 -3.14 -13.14 -0.26
CA GLN A 74 -3.59 -14.52 -0.03
C GLN A 74 -2.42 -15.49 0.19
N MET A 75 -1.23 -15.19 -0.33
CA MET A 75 0.01 -15.94 -0.05
C MET A 75 0.61 -15.65 1.34
N GLY A 76 -0.06 -14.82 2.16
CA GLY A 76 0.35 -14.50 3.52
C GLY A 76 1.43 -13.43 3.63
N LEU A 77 1.58 -12.58 2.61
CA LEU A 77 2.48 -11.43 2.71
C LEU A 77 1.87 -10.34 3.61
N VAL A 78 2.41 -10.18 4.81
CA VAL A 78 2.17 -9.01 5.66
C VAL A 78 3.21 -7.95 5.32
N PHE A 79 2.77 -6.82 4.75
CA PHE A 79 3.68 -5.81 4.21
C PHE A 79 3.15 -4.39 4.43
N GLN A 80 3.94 -3.53 5.07
CA GLN A 80 3.60 -2.11 5.23
C GLN A 80 3.83 -1.39 3.89
N HIS A 81 2.80 -1.36 3.04
CA HIS A 81 2.93 -0.89 1.66
C HIS A 81 3.02 0.64 1.53
N THR A 82 2.25 1.37 2.34
CA THR A 82 2.20 2.84 2.31
C THR A 82 2.36 3.42 3.72
N GLY A 83 2.77 4.68 3.79
CA GLY A 83 2.88 5.42 5.04
C GLY A 83 3.23 6.88 4.78
N ALA A 84 2.91 7.75 5.73
CA ALA A 84 3.39 9.12 5.76
C ALA A 84 4.77 9.15 6.43
N ALA A 85 5.73 9.82 5.81
CA ALA A 85 7.08 9.94 6.33
C ALA A 85 7.50 11.42 6.41
N THR A 86 8.20 11.77 7.48
CA THR A 86 8.86 13.05 7.67
C THR A 86 10.13 12.84 8.51
N THR A 87 10.86 13.92 8.81
CA THR A 87 12.09 13.84 9.61
C THR A 87 11.79 13.90 11.10
N ARG A 88 12.63 13.25 11.93
CA ARG A 88 12.57 13.38 13.40
C ARG A 88 12.69 14.84 13.86
N LYS A 89 13.50 15.64 13.15
CA LYS A 89 13.65 17.07 13.39
C LYS A 89 12.30 17.79 13.21
N PHE A 90 11.62 17.55 12.10
CA PHE A 90 10.31 18.16 11.83
C PHE A 90 9.26 17.74 12.89
N ILE A 91 9.26 16.47 13.30
CA ILE A 91 8.37 16.00 14.38
C ILE A 91 8.64 16.78 15.68
N LYS A 92 9.92 16.94 16.06
CA LYS A 92 10.31 17.64 17.28
C LYS A 92 9.97 19.13 17.23
N GLU A 93 10.23 19.80 16.11
CA GLU A 93 10.06 21.25 15.95
C GLU A 93 8.60 21.66 15.66
N HIS A 94 7.82 20.76 15.05
CA HIS A 94 6.45 21.03 14.60
C HIS A 94 5.46 19.96 15.07
N ALA A 95 5.57 19.55 16.33
CA ALA A 95 4.75 18.48 16.91
C ALA A 95 3.23 18.74 16.78
N ASP A 96 2.77 19.99 16.92
CA ASP A 96 1.36 20.33 16.72
C ASP A 96 0.90 20.10 15.26
N THR A 97 1.71 20.51 14.29
CA THR A 97 1.42 20.26 12.87
C THR A 97 1.33 18.77 12.57
N VAL A 98 2.26 17.97 13.12
CA VAL A 98 2.23 16.50 12.96
C VAL A 98 0.99 15.89 13.62
N ARG A 99 0.63 16.33 14.84
CA ARG A 99 -0.58 15.87 15.52
C ARG A 99 -1.84 16.16 14.70
N ARG A 100 -1.95 17.38 14.17
CA ARG A 100 -3.09 17.80 13.32
C ARG A 100 -3.13 17.00 12.02
N TYR A 101 -1.99 16.71 11.43
CA TYR A 101 -1.91 15.83 10.25
C TYR A 101 -2.41 14.41 10.56
N VAL A 102 -1.91 13.78 11.62
CA VAL A 102 -2.31 12.42 12.02
C VAL A 102 -3.80 12.36 12.33
N ARG A 103 -4.33 13.37 13.04
CA ARG A 103 -5.78 13.49 13.30
C ARG A 103 -6.58 13.60 12.00
N SER A 104 -6.17 14.49 11.10
CA SER A 104 -6.83 14.66 9.79
C SER A 104 -6.80 13.37 8.97
N HIS A 105 -5.71 12.61 9.03
CA HIS A 105 -5.60 11.32 8.35
C HIS A 105 -6.60 10.29 8.91
N VAL A 106 -6.71 10.19 10.24
CA VAL A 106 -7.71 9.32 10.90
C VAL A 106 -9.14 9.72 10.52
N GLU A 107 -9.46 11.02 10.54
CA GLU A 107 -10.78 11.53 10.13
C GLU A 107 -11.05 11.23 8.64
N ALA A 108 -10.05 11.35 7.77
CA ALA A 108 -10.16 11.02 6.36
C ALA A 108 -10.46 9.53 6.15
N VAL A 109 -9.76 8.63 6.84
CA VAL A 109 -10.04 7.18 6.76
C VAL A 109 -11.40 6.86 7.34
N HIS A 110 -11.82 7.50 8.43
CA HIS A 110 -13.18 7.38 8.93
C HIS A 110 -14.22 7.75 7.87
N LYS A 111 -14.04 8.90 7.19
CA LYS A 111 -14.91 9.29 6.08
C LYS A 111 -14.88 8.26 4.94
N MET A 112 -13.72 7.67 4.66
CA MET A 112 -13.62 6.59 3.68
C MET A 112 -14.48 5.39 4.06
N TRP A 113 -14.50 5.01 5.34
CA TRP A 113 -15.33 3.91 5.84
C TRP A 113 -16.83 4.21 5.87
N THR A 114 -17.22 5.46 6.15
CA THR A 114 -18.62 5.82 6.43
C THR A 114 -19.35 6.51 5.27
N ASP A 115 -18.62 6.99 4.26
CA ASP A 115 -19.16 7.71 3.11
C ASP A 115 -18.55 7.17 1.81
N LYS A 116 -19.07 6.01 1.39
CA LYS A 116 -18.63 5.30 0.17
C LYS A 116 -18.75 6.19 -1.07
N GLU A 117 -19.83 6.95 -1.22
CA GLU A 117 -20.06 7.79 -2.40
C GLU A 117 -19.09 8.97 -2.49
N ALA A 118 -18.85 9.68 -1.39
CA ALA A 118 -17.85 10.75 -1.39
C ALA A 118 -16.46 10.19 -1.69
N THR A 119 -16.16 8.98 -1.20
CA THR A 119 -14.88 8.32 -1.45
C THR A 119 -14.72 7.94 -2.91
N ILE A 120 -15.70 7.29 -3.53
CA ILE A 120 -15.68 6.97 -4.96
C ILE A 120 -15.53 8.23 -5.81
N LYS A 121 -16.24 9.31 -5.46
CA LYS A 121 -16.12 10.61 -6.13
C LYS A 121 -14.70 11.19 -6.01
N ALA A 122 -14.10 11.11 -4.83
CA ALA A 122 -12.72 11.56 -4.61
C ALA A 122 -11.72 10.70 -5.40
N LEU A 123 -11.88 9.37 -5.37
CA LEU A 123 -11.04 8.44 -6.14
C LEU A 123 -11.09 8.76 -7.64
N GLY A 124 -12.28 8.99 -8.21
CA GLY A 124 -12.41 9.38 -9.62
C GLY A 124 -11.71 10.70 -9.98
N ARG A 125 -11.58 11.64 -9.03
CA ARG A 125 -10.84 12.89 -9.25
C ARG A 125 -9.33 12.67 -9.27
N TYR A 126 -8.79 11.85 -8.36
CA TYR A 126 -7.35 11.69 -8.17
C TYR A 126 -6.72 10.55 -8.97
N MET A 127 -7.50 9.55 -9.38
CA MET A 127 -7.02 8.40 -10.15
C MET A 127 -7.17 8.60 -11.67
N GLY A 128 -7.68 9.76 -12.09
CA GLY A 128 -7.89 10.15 -13.48
C GLY A 128 -9.36 10.19 -13.88
N SER A 129 -9.76 11.29 -14.51
CA SER A 129 -11.08 11.45 -15.13
C SER A 129 -11.30 10.38 -16.21
N GLY A 130 -12.39 9.63 -16.13
CA GLY A 130 -12.78 8.63 -17.15
C GLY A 130 -12.64 7.17 -16.73
N LEU A 131 -12.26 6.89 -15.48
CA LEU A 131 -12.38 5.53 -14.94
C LEU A 131 -13.85 5.14 -14.79
N ASP A 132 -14.15 3.90 -15.18
CA ASP A 132 -15.46 3.29 -14.98
C ASP A 132 -15.82 3.29 -13.49
N ARG A 133 -17.05 3.70 -13.17
CA ARG A 133 -17.55 3.72 -11.80
C ARG A 133 -17.50 2.34 -11.16
N GLU A 134 -17.71 1.28 -11.93
CA GLU A 134 -17.58 -0.10 -11.45
C GLU A 134 -16.14 -0.41 -10.99
N ILE A 135 -15.13 0.07 -11.74
CA ILE A 135 -13.72 -0.12 -11.39
C ILE A 135 -13.37 0.67 -10.13
N LEU A 136 -13.91 1.89 -9.97
CA LEU A 136 -13.71 2.68 -8.76
C LEU A 136 -14.35 2.02 -7.54
N GLN A 137 -15.55 1.43 -7.70
CA GLN A 137 -16.23 0.69 -6.65
C GLN A 137 -15.44 -0.55 -6.22
N LYS A 138 -15.00 -1.38 -7.18
CA LYS A 138 -14.14 -2.54 -6.90
C LYS A 138 -12.82 -2.14 -6.25
N SER A 139 -12.21 -1.04 -6.70
CA SER A 139 -10.99 -0.48 -6.10
C SER A 139 -11.20 -0.05 -4.65
N TYR A 140 -12.31 0.62 -4.35
CA TYR A 140 -12.70 0.97 -3.00
C TYR A 140 -12.89 -0.29 -2.14
N GLU A 141 -13.68 -1.26 -2.59
CA GLU A 141 -13.99 -2.48 -1.84
C GLU A 141 -12.75 -3.32 -1.56
N ASN A 142 -11.80 -3.36 -2.49
CA ASN A 142 -10.55 -4.10 -2.31
C ASN A 142 -9.68 -3.56 -1.18
N VAL A 143 -9.61 -2.23 -1.04
CA VAL A 143 -8.70 -1.60 -0.08
C VAL A 143 -9.39 -1.27 1.25
N MET A 144 -10.70 -1.07 1.28
CA MET A 144 -11.44 -0.73 2.50
C MET A 144 -11.69 -1.96 3.38
N THR A 145 -10.60 -2.50 3.92
CA THR A 145 -10.57 -3.61 4.89
C THR A 145 -9.71 -3.21 6.08
N GLU A 146 -9.88 -3.86 7.23
CA GLU A 146 -9.03 -3.60 8.40
C GLU A 146 -7.55 -3.97 8.15
N ALA A 147 -7.25 -4.82 7.16
CA ALA A 147 -5.88 -5.17 6.79
C ALA A 147 -5.15 -4.05 6.03
N PHE A 148 -5.88 -3.28 5.21
CA PHE A 148 -5.29 -2.24 4.35
C PHE A 148 -5.51 -0.82 4.90
N TYR A 149 -6.71 -0.53 5.42
CA TYR A 149 -7.05 0.75 6.04
C TYR A 149 -7.71 0.52 7.42
N PRO A 150 -6.94 0.04 8.43
CA PRO A 150 -7.45 -0.23 9.77
C PRO A 150 -8.05 1.02 10.39
N LYS A 151 -9.22 0.95 11.04
CA LYS A 151 -9.84 2.16 11.61
C LYS A 151 -8.93 2.89 12.59
N LYS A 152 -8.16 2.11 13.37
CA LYS A 152 -7.04 2.60 14.17
C LYS A 152 -5.79 2.55 13.30
N GLN A 153 -5.42 3.69 12.74
CA GLN A 153 -4.34 3.87 11.75
C GLN A 153 -2.92 3.69 12.34
N TYR A 154 -2.69 2.61 13.10
CA TYR A 154 -1.36 2.24 13.56
C TYR A 154 -0.55 1.63 12.40
N PRO A 155 0.74 1.97 12.27
CA PRO A 155 1.61 1.27 11.34
C PRO A 155 1.85 -0.18 11.79
N SER A 156 1.97 -1.10 10.84
CA SER A 156 2.26 -2.51 11.11
C SER A 156 3.74 -2.73 11.38
N ILE A 157 4.08 -3.11 12.62
CA ILE A 157 5.45 -3.50 13.00
C ILE A 157 5.89 -4.76 12.24
N GLU A 158 5.01 -5.74 12.11
CA GLU A 158 5.27 -6.96 11.34
C GLU A 158 5.50 -6.63 9.86
N GLY A 159 4.65 -5.78 9.28
CA GLY A 159 4.80 -5.34 7.90
C GLY A 159 6.11 -4.59 7.66
N LEU A 160 6.57 -3.78 8.62
CA LEU A 160 7.87 -3.12 8.56
C LEU A 160 9.04 -4.08 8.73
N LYS A 161 8.90 -5.12 9.55
CA LYS A 161 9.90 -6.19 9.65
C LYS A 161 10.07 -6.88 8.29
N THR A 162 8.98 -7.23 7.61
CA THR A 162 9.03 -7.79 6.25
C THR A 162 9.76 -6.87 5.28
N VAL A 163 9.54 -5.55 5.36
CA VAL A 163 10.25 -4.56 4.55
C VAL A 163 11.75 -4.56 4.86
N LEU A 164 12.14 -4.61 6.14
CA LEU A 164 13.54 -4.65 6.56
C LEU A 164 14.24 -5.95 6.17
N ASP A 165 13.55 -7.08 6.28
CA ASP A 165 14.07 -8.40 5.86
C ASP A 165 14.32 -8.42 4.35
N ASP A 166 13.43 -7.86 3.53
CA ASP A 166 13.65 -7.71 2.09
C ASP A 166 14.72 -6.65 1.76
N ALA A 167 14.86 -5.60 2.57
CA ALA A 167 15.94 -4.63 2.43
C ALA A 167 17.30 -5.25 2.76
N ALA A 168 17.37 -6.18 3.71
CA ALA A 168 18.59 -6.86 4.15
C ALA A 168 19.27 -7.70 3.06
N GLU A 169 18.53 -8.12 2.04
CA GLU A 169 19.06 -8.78 0.84
C GLU A 169 19.95 -7.85 0.00
N ARG A 170 19.78 -6.53 0.13
CA ARG A 170 20.49 -5.50 -0.66
C ARG A 170 21.37 -4.60 0.19
N ASP A 171 20.98 -4.39 1.46
CA ASP A 171 21.70 -3.56 2.41
C ASP A 171 21.88 -4.30 3.75
N PRO A 172 23.10 -4.78 4.06
CA PRO A 172 23.38 -5.51 5.29
C PRO A 172 23.00 -4.75 6.57
N ARG A 173 22.95 -3.41 6.54
CA ARG A 173 22.58 -2.59 7.72
C ARG A 173 21.16 -2.90 8.18
N ALA A 174 20.26 -3.25 7.27
CA ALA A 174 18.87 -3.56 7.58
C ALA A 174 18.73 -4.80 8.46
N LYS A 175 19.69 -5.75 8.44
CA LYS A 175 19.68 -6.96 9.30
C LYS A 175 19.66 -6.66 10.80
N THR A 176 20.24 -5.53 11.19
CA THR A 176 20.35 -5.10 12.58
C THR A 176 19.36 -4.01 12.96
N ALA A 177 18.64 -3.48 11.97
CA ALA A 177 17.67 -2.43 12.18
C ALA A 177 16.39 -3.01 12.80
N LYS A 178 15.74 -2.22 13.66
CA LYS A 178 14.48 -2.60 14.31
C LYS A 178 13.32 -1.79 13.73
N PRO A 179 12.16 -2.39 13.45
CA PRO A 179 10.99 -1.66 12.92
C PRO A 179 10.64 -0.40 13.71
N GLU A 180 10.77 -0.45 15.04
CA GLU A 180 10.45 0.63 15.97
C GLU A 180 11.31 1.88 15.75
N GLN A 181 12.46 1.76 15.09
CA GLN A 181 13.31 2.90 14.76
C GLN A 181 12.72 3.77 13.64
N PHE A 182 11.75 3.24 12.89
CA PHE A 182 11.16 3.87 11.70
C PHE A 182 9.72 4.33 11.90
N VAL A 183 9.17 4.16 13.11
CA VAL A 183 7.81 4.60 13.44
C VAL A 183 7.80 5.51 14.66
N ASP A 184 6.97 6.53 14.60
CA ASP A 184 6.56 7.31 15.76
C ASP A 184 5.06 7.11 15.95
N MET A 185 4.70 6.30 16.95
CA MET A 185 3.31 5.99 17.26
C MET A 185 2.71 6.95 18.31
N THR A 186 3.44 7.98 18.75
CA THR A 186 3.01 8.85 19.85
C THR A 186 1.67 9.51 19.53
N PHE A 187 1.57 10.14 18.36
CA PHE A 187 0.38 10.91 17.96
C PHE A 187 -0.86 10.04 17.73
N ILE A 188 -0.71 8.86 17.09
CA ILE A 188 -1.85 7.95 16.88
C ILE A 188 -2.30 7.34 18.21
N ARG A 189 -1.36 7.04 19.12
CA ARG A 189 -1.66 6.52 20.44
C ARG A 189 -2.40 7.52 21.31
N GLU A 190 -2.02 8.80 21.28
CA GLU A 190 -2.75 9.89 21.94
C GLU A 190 -4.22 9.94 21.47
N LEU A 191 -4.46 9.86 20.16
CA LEU A 191 -5.80 9.88 19.59
C LEU A 191 -6.62 8.64 19.98
N ASP A 192 -6.01 7.46 19.96
CA ASP A 192 -6.67 6.22 20.35
C ASP A 192 -7.04 6.22 21.85
N GLN A 193 -6.09 6.53 22.72
CA GLN A 193 -6.28 6.53 24.17
C GLN A 193 -7.25 7.61 24.66
N SER A 194 -7.35 8.74 23.96
CA SER A 194 -8.36 9.77 24.26
C SER A 194 -9.79 9.35 23.91
N GLY A 195 -9.98 8.20 23.25
CA GLY A 195 -11.27 7.74 22.76
C GLY A 195 -11.76 8.49 21.51
N PHE A 196 -10.92 9.35 20.92
CA PHE A 196 -11.27 10.11 19.72
C PHE A 196 -11.63 9.19 18.55
N ILE A 197 -10.78 8.18 18.27
CA ILE A 197 -10.97 7.27 17.13
C ILE A 197 -12.27 6.48 17.28
N ASP A 198 -12.48 5.86 18.44
CA ASP A 198 -13.69 5.07 18.70
C ASP A 198 -14.94 5.97 18.69
N GLY A 199 -14.81 7.21 19.15
CA GLY A 199 -15.88 8.23 19.10
C GLY A 199 -16.36 8.54 17.67
N LEU A 200 -15.48 8.49 16.66
CA LEU A 200 -15.88 8.70 15.26
C LEU A 200 -16.86 7.62 14.77
N TYR A 201 -16.75 6.38 15.25
CA TYR A 201 -17.54 5.25 14.75
C TYR A 201 -18.76 4.92 15.61
N LYS A 202 -19.02 5.66 16.69
CA LYS A 202 -20.25 5.53 17.46
C LYS A 202 -21.42 6.06 16.62
N LYS A 203 -22.48 5.25 16.48
CA LYS A 203 -23.74 5.72 15.86
C LYS A 203 -24.28 6.87 16.71
N LYS A 204 -24.62 7.98 16.05
CA LYS A 204 -25.51 8.99 16.64
C LYS A 204 -26.94 8.45 16.69
#